data_AF-A0A529LF55-F1
#
_entry.id   AF-A0A529LF55-F1
#
_cell.length_a   1.000
_cell.length_b   1.000
_cell.length_c   1.000
_cell.angle_alpha   90.00
_cell.angle_beta   90.00
_cell.angle_gamma   90.00
#
_symmetry.space_group_name_H-M   'P 1'
#
loop_
_entity.id
_entity.type
_entity.pdbx_description
1 polymer ?
#
loop_
_entity_poly.entity_id
_entity_poly.type
_entity_poly.pdbx_seq_one_letter_code
_entity_poly.pdbx_strand_id
1 'polypeptide(L)' 'MNSAALEIPASRFGDERSPYLSARRVAEQLGVNLTELAGLIGVARNTLAAKAGARKVDAALSPIVRILSMAGEMA' A
#
# COMPACT_ATOMS: atom_id res chain seq x y z
N MET A 1 9.24 27.65 -12.57
CA MET A 1 9.76 26.28 -12.37
C MET A 1 8.79 25.58 -11.45
N ASN A 2 7.99 24.67 -11.98
CA ASN A 2 6.81 24.10 -11.32
C ASN A 2 7.26 22.83 -10.57
N SER A 3 7.63 22.99 -9.30
CA SER A 3 7.82 21.87 -8.36
C SER A 3 6.45 21.24 -8.10
N ALA A 4 6.06 20.30 -8.96
CA ALA A 4 5.04 19.31 -8.63
C ALA A 4 5.62 18.43 -7.52
N ALA A 5 5.52 18.91 -6.28
CA ALA A 5 5.84 18.14 -5.09
C ALA A 5 5.04 16.83 -5.17
N LEU A 6 5.74 15.73 -4.96
CA LEU A 6 5.19 14.38 -4.97
C LEU A 6 4.33 14.19 -3.71
N GLU A 7 3.24 14.92 -3.60
CA GLU A 7 2.21 14.66 -2.61
C GLU A 7 1.58 13.30 -3.00
N ILE A 8 1.89 12.24 -2.25
CA ILE A 8 1.28 10.93 -2.44
C ILE A 8 0.15 10.81 -1.41
N PRO A 9 -1.08 11.25 -1.76
CA PRO A 9 -2.21 11.12 -0.84
C PRO A 9 -2.48 9.63 -0.57
N ALA A 10 -2.88 9.30 0.66
CA ALA A 10 -3.25 7.93 1.04
C ALA A 10 -4.32 7.31 0.11
N SER A 11 -5.16 8.16 -0.50
CA SER A 11 -6.12 7.81 -1.56
C SER A 11 -5.50 7.08 -2.74
N ARG A 12 -4.21 7.34 -3.04
CA ARG A 12 -3.48 6.67 -4.13
C ARG A 12 -3.29 5.19 -3.87
N PHE A 13 -3.23 4.77 -2.61
CA PHE A 13 -3.10 3.37 -2.23
C PHE A 13 -4.45 2.66 -2.11
N GLY A 14 -5.59 3.35 -2.13
CA GLY A 14 -6.92 2.72 -2.07
C GLY A 14 -7.28 1.98 -3.37
N ASP A 15 -8.09 0.94 -3.28
CA ASP A 15 -8.76 0.34 -4.44
C ASP A 15 -10.04 1.13 -4.75
N GLU A 16 -10.27 1.52 -6.01
CA GLU A 16 -11.37 2.41 -6.43
C GLU A 16 -12.78 1.90 -6.07
N ARG A 17 -12.92 0.60 -5.72
CA ARG A 17 -14.20 -0.02 -5.35
C ARG A 17 -14.23 -0.57 -3.92
N SER A 18 -13.23 -0.24 -3.10
CA SER A 18 -13.09 -0.83 -1.76
C SER A 18 -12.52 0.17 -0.76
N PRO A 19 -13.04 0.21 0.49
CA PRO A 19 -12.52 1.10 1.54
C PRO A 19 -11.14 0.68 2.08
N TYR A 20 -10.46 -0.26 1.41
CA TYR A 20 -9.21 -0.88 1.85
C TYR A 20 -8.05 -0.54 0.91
N LEU A 21 -6.83 -0.56 1.45
CA LEU A 21 -5.59 -0.40 0.71
C LEU A 21 -5.38 -1.52 -0.32
N SER A 22 -5.01 -1.14 -1.53
CA SER A 22 -4.60 -1.99 -2.63
C SER A 22 -3.16 -2.44 -2.44
N ALA A 23 -2.98 -3.71 -2.08
CA ALA A 23 -1.66 -4.33 -1.97
C ALA A 23 -0.84 -4.21 -3.26
N ARG A 24 -1.50 -4.20 -4.43
CA ARG A 24 -0.83 -4.02 -5.72
C ARG A 24 -0.17 -2.65 -5.83
N ARG A 25 -0.90 -1.57 -5.51
CA ARG A 25 -0.37 -0.20 -5.61
C ARG A 25 0.76 0.03 -4.61
N VAL A 26 0.65 -0.56 -3.42
CA VAL A 26 1.75 -0.52 -2.42
C VAL A 26 2.99 -1.26 -2.92
N ALA A 27 2.82 -2.45 -3.51
CA ALA A 27 3.93 -3.21 -4.10
C ALA A 27 4.62 -2.43 -5.23
N GLU A 28 3.84 -1.82 -6.12
CA GLU A 28 4.34 -0.98 -7.22
C GLU A 28 5.14 0.24 -6.69
N GLN A 29 4.64 0.92 -5.66
CA GLN A 29 5.32 2.07 -5.05
C GLN A 29 6.63 1.68 -4.35
N LEU A 30 6.68 0.49 -3.75
CA LEU A 30 7.87 -0.05 -3.09
C LEU A 30 8.87 -0.70 -4.07
N GLY A 31 8.47 -0.93 -5.33
CA GLY A 31 9.29 -1.64 -6.31
C GLY A 31 9.48 -3.13 -6.02
N VAL A 32 8.55 -3.75 -5.29
CA VAL A 32 8.59 -5.18 -4.90
C VAL A 32 7.45 -5.95 -5.56
N ASN A 33 7.56 -7.28 -5.64
CA ASN A 33 6.47 -8.14 -6.10
C ASN A 33 5.50 -8.51 -4.96
N LEU A 34 4.31 -9.02 -5.29
CA LEU A 34 3.28 -9.37 -4.29
C LEU A 34 3.69 -10.51 -3.33
N THR A 35 4.60 -11.39 -3.75
CA THR A 35 5.13 -12.45 -2.88
C THR A 35 6.02 -11.87 -1.80
N GLU A 36 6.89 -10.94 -2.19
CA GLU A 36 7.77 -10.21 -1.28
C GLU A 36 6.94 -9.35 -0.34
N LEU A 37 5.96 -8.62 -0.87
CA LEU A 37 5.05 -7.81 -0.04
C LEU A 37 4.33 -8.67 1.00
N ALA A 38 3.80 -9.85 0.60
CA ALA A 38 3.18 -10.79 1.54
C ALA A 38 4.13 -11.19 2.68
N GLY A 39 5.40 -11.47 2.34
CA GLY A 39 6.44 -11.77 3.33
C GLY A 39 6.72 -10.57 4.26
N LEU A 40 6.83 -9.36 3.69
CA LEU A 40 7.12 -8.13 4.43
C LEU A 40 6.01 -7.76 5.43
N ILE A 41 4.75 -7.95 5.06
CA ILE A 41 3.61 -7.62 5.93
C ILE A 41 3.12 -8.81 6.77
N GLY A 42 3.77 -9.96 6.67
CA GLY A 42 3.47 -11.15 7.46
C GLY A 42 2.11 -11.80 7.14
N VAL A 43 1.65 -11.74 5.88
CA VAL A 43 0.42 -12.41 5.44
C VAL A 43 0.69 -13.46 4.36
N ALA A 44 -0.15 -14.49 4.29
CA ALA A 44 -0.03 -15.47 3.23
C ALA A 44 -0.46 -14.88 1.86
N ARG A 45 0.18 -15.32 0.77
CA ARG A 45 -0.13 -14.85 -0.60
C ARG A 45 -1.60 -15.00 -1.01
N ASN A 46 -2.23 -16.10 -0.61
CA ASN A 46 -3.66 -16.33 -0.85
C ASN A 46 -4.55 -15.30 -0.16
N THR A 47 -4.09 -14.72 0.96
CA THR A 47 -4.82 -13.69 1.72
C THR A 47 -4.81 -12.36 0.96
N LEU A 48 -3.75 -12.05 0.21
CA LEU A 48 -3.69 -10.88 -0.68
C LEU A 48 -4.70 -10.98 -1.84
N ALA A 49 -4.89 -12.19 -2.39
CA ALA A 49 -5.80 -12.41 -3.51
C ALA A 49 -7.28 -12.56 -3.09
N ALA A 50 -7.52 -12.97 -1.84
CA ALA A 50 -8.87 -13.23 -1.36
C ALA A 50 -9.57 -11.93 -0.93
N LYS A 51 -10.77 -11.68 -1.47
CA LYS A 51 -11.62 -10.53 -1.07
C LYS A 51 -11.94 -10.52 0.43
N ALA A 52 -12.10 -11.71 1.04
CA ALA A 52 -12.32 -11.85 2.49
C ALA A 52 -11.09 -11.43 3.33
N GLY A 53 -9.88 -11.44 2.74
CA GLY A 53 -8.64 -11.03 3.39
C GLY A 53 -8.42 -9.51 3.41
N ALA A 54 -9.24 -8.74 2.70
CA ALA A 54 -9.01 -7.31 2.46
C ALA A 54 -8.80 -6.50 3.75
N ARG A 55 -9.63 -6.71 4.78
CA ARG A 55 -9.48 -6.04 6.08
C ARG A 55 -8.16 -6.39 6.79
N LYS A 56 -7.72 -7.65 6.70
CA LYS A 56 -6.48 -8.11 7.34
C LYS A 56 -5.25 -7.54 6.62
N VAL A 57 -5.31 -7.52 5.30
CA VAL A 57 -4.27 -6.95 4.43
C VAL A 57 -4.18 -5.44 4.66
N ASP A 58 -5.30 -4.76 4.72
CA ASP A 58 -5.38 -3.32 5.02
C ASP A 58 -4.73 -2.94 6.35
N ALA A 59 -5.07 -3.67 7.42
CA ALA A 59 -4.46 -3.47 8.73
C ALA A 59 -2.94 -3.72 8.72
N ALA A 60 -2.47 -4.70 7.94
CA ALA A 60 -1.05 -5.02 7.81
C ALA A 60 -0.29 -3.99 6.96
N LEU A 61 -0.94 -3.40 5.96
CA LEU A 61 -0.36 -2.37 5.09
C LEU A 61 -0.35 -0.97 5.73
N SER A 62 -1.30 -0.70 6.64
CA SER A 62 -1.50 0.62 7.24
C SER A 62 -0.22 1.25 7.83
N PRO A 63 0.63 0.53 8.60
CA PRO A 63 1.87 1.11 9.13
C PRO A 63 2.87 1.50 8.04
N ILE A 64 3.01 0.66 7.01
CA ILE A 64 3.94 0.91 5.89
C ILE A 64 3.47 2.13 5.10
N VAL A 65 2.19 2.18 4.75
CA VAL A 65 1.63 3.33 4.02
C VAL A 65 1.79 4.61 4.81
N ARG A 66 1.55 4.59 6.13
CA ARG A 66 1.79 5.76 6.99
C ARG A 66 3.24 6.23 6.95
N ILE A 67 4.21 5.33 7.05
CA ILE A 67 5.64 5.67 6.96
C ILE A 67 5.97 6.25 5.58
N LEU A 68 5.48 5.63 4.51
CA LEU A 68 5.70 6.10 3.14
C LEU A 68 5.10 7.49 2.91
N SER A 69 3.89 7.75 3.41
CA SER A 69 3.25 9.06 3.34
C SER A 69 4.05 10.11 4.10
N MET A 70 4.46 9.82 5.35
CA MET A 70 5.28 10.74 6.14
C MET A 70 6.66 11.00 5.50
N ALA A 71 7.28 9.98 4.91
CA ALA A 71 8.55 10.13 4.20
C ALA A 71 8.41 10.98 2.93
N GLY A 72 7.24 10.93 2.26
CA GLY A 72 6.94 11.77 1.11
C GLY A 72 6.78 13.26 1.44
N GLU A 73 6.41 13.60 2.68
CA GLU A 73 6.26 15.00 3.14
C GLU A 73 7.60 15.70 3.41
N MET A 74 8.71 14.97 3.50
CA MET A 74 10.04 15.51 3.82
C MET A 74 10.87 15.93 2.59
N ALA A 75 10.32 15.79 1.38
CA ALA A 75 11.00 16.01 0.11
C ALA A 75 10.69 17.37 -0.54
#